data_AF-A0A2H0SQG6-F1
#
_entry.id   AF-A0A2H0SQG6-F1
#
_cell.length_a   1.000
_cell.length_b   1.000
_cell.length_c   1.000
_cell.angle_alpha   90.00
_cell.angle_beta   90.00
_cell.angle_gamma   90.00
#
_symmetry.space_group_name_H-M   'P 1'
#
loop_
_entity.id
_entity.type
_entity.pdbx_description
1 polymer ?
#
loop_
_entity_poly.entity_id
_entity_poly.type
_entity_poly.pdbx_seq_one_letter_code
_entity_poly.pdbx_strand_id
1 'polypeptide(L)'
;MQLLISLLLVSLSLIGIADSSYISWYEWQRIVPECGGNFDCGTVLSSPWAHIGPLPIAYLGLAYYLTVFVVGLLHVIDMEEGVISKKLQKYRVTPIEILWLLTLLGFVFSLYLISIMAFAIGEWCKYCLVSAATSSSLFIVSSLYLKFFLKRPALFIRKLLQIKLRFLYQHLVKPVCFLMDAEVVHTKIVRVGEMLGKTKPGQFLTKLLFAVSDKKLEIKLAGITFPNRVGLSAGFDYNGQLTGILPAVGFGWHTIGTITLEPYAGNTKPQLGRFPDSKALLVNKGLKNIGAQGIIDKLSQLPFAIPTGISIASTNKSFGSTRAQILDMLQCFWLFEHSKVEHKYYELNISCPNTFDGEPFTTADRLEILLSAIDDLQLSRPMFLKMPIDQGERETKALLTVADKHKVAGIIFGNLTKDKQNPAVTKADRERWSTLRGNLSGKPTWERSNKLIALTRKEFGKRFVIIGTGGIFSATDAAEKIRLGADLVQLISGMIFQGPQLIGEINLEQCYNTP
;
A
#
# COMPACT_ATOMS: atom_id res chain seq x y z
N MET A 1 -20.42 14.49 -24.63
CA MET A 1 -19.07 14.10 -25.08
C MET A 1 -18.71 12.66 -24.69
N GLN A 2 -18.79 12.26 -23.41
CA GLN A 2 -18.53 10.88 -22.98
C GLN A 2 -19.38 9.85 -23.72
N LEU A 3 -20.72 10.03 -23.73
CA LEU A 3 -21.64 9.13 -24.43
C LEU A 3 -21.31 9.02 -25.93
N LEU A 4 -20.97 10.14 -26.57
CA LEU A 4 -20.65 10.17 -28.00
C LEU A 4 -19.39 9.36 -28.33
N ILE A 5 -18.37 9.42 -27.47
CA ILE A 5 -17.15 8.62 -27.62
C ILE A 5 -17.40 7.14 -27.28
N SER A 6 -18.26 6.84 -26.30
CA SER A 6 -18.69 5.47 -26.01
C SER A 6 -19.46 4.85 -27.18
N LEU A 7 -20.37 5.60 -27.80
CA LEU A 7 -21.09 5.18 -29.00
C LEU A 7 -20.14 4.99 -30.18
N LEU A 8 -19.13 5.85 -30.34
CA LEU A 8 -18.09 5.67 -31.36
C LEU A 8 -17.34 4.33 -31.19
N LEU A 9 -17.02 3.91 -29.96
CA LEU A 9 -16.41 2.60 -29.70
C LEU A 9 -17.32 1.45 -30.13
N VAL A 10 -18.62 1.55 -29.84
CA VAL A 10 -19.61 0.55 -30.28
C VAL A 10 -19.70 0.52 -31.82
N SER A 11 -19.79 1.68 -32.48
CA SER A 11 -19.82 1.78 -33.94
C SER A 11 -18.57 1.22 -34.61
N LEU A 12 -17.37 1.51 -34.08
CA LEU A 12 -16.12 0.94 -34.58
C LEU A 12 -16.10 -0.59 -34.45
N SER A 13 -16.62 -1.14 -33.36
CA SER A 13 -16.70 -2.60 -33.20
C SER A 13 -17.65 -3.27 -34.21
N LEU A 14 -18.72 -2.59 -34.65
CA LEU A 14 -19.60 -3.06 -35.72
C LEU A 14 -18.88 -3.15 -37.07
N ILE A 15 -17.97 -2.22 -37.38
CA ILE A 15 -17.12 -2.29 -38.57
C ILE A 15 -16.26 -3.56 -38.51
N GLY A 16 -15.64 -3.83 -37.36
CA GLY A 16 -14.86 -5.04 -37.15
C GLY A 16 -15.68 -6.32 -37.25
N ILE A 17 -16.92 -6.33 -36.72
CA ILE A 17 -17.85 -7.46 -36.87
C ILE A 17 -18.19 -7.68 -38.35
N ALA A 18 -18.50 -6.63 -39.11
CA ALA A 18 -18.83 -6.75 -40.53
C ALA A 18 -17.65 -7.32 -41.34
N ASP A 19 -16.44 -6.76 -41.15
CA ASP A 19 -15.21 -7.19 -41.81
C ASP A 19 -14.87 -8.66 -41.48
N SER A 20 -14.83 -9.02 -40.20
CA SER A 20 -14.53 -10.38 -39.76
C SER A 20 -15.61 -11.39 -40.11
N SER A 21 -16.90 -11.01 -40.11
CA SER A 21 -18.00 -11.88 -40.55
C SER A 21 -17.91 -12.17 -42.05
N TYR A 22 -17.55 -11.16 -42.84
CA TYR A 22 -17.35 -11.31 -44.28
C TYR A 22 -16.24 -12.31 -44.57
N ILE A 23 -15.06 -12.15 -43.96
CA ILE A 23 -13.94 -13.09 -44.16
C ILE A 23 -14.26 -14.48 -43.59
N SER A 24 -14.96 -14.55 -42.45
CA SER A 24 -15.41 -15.82 -41.87
C SER A 24 -16.34 -16.59 -42.81
N TRP A 25 -17.22 -15.90 -43.54
CA TRP A 25 -18.12 -16.52 -44.50
C TRP A 25 -17.37 -17.09 -45.72
N TYR A 26 -16.40 -16.34 -46.26
CA TYR A 26 -15.54 -16.82 -47.35
C TYR A 26 -14.65 -18.00 -46.93
N GLU A 27 -14.09 -17.93 -45.72
CA GLU A 27 -13.31 -19.02 -45.12
C GLU A 27 -14.15 -20.31 -45.00
N TRP A 28 -15.40 -20.19 -44.53
CA TRP A 28 -16.31 -21.33 -44.45
C TRP A 28 -16.59 -21.93 -45.83
N GLN A 29 -16.75 -21.10 -46.85
CA GLN A 29 -16.94 -21.56 -48.23
C GLN A 29 -15.66 -22.06 -48.91
N ARG A 30 -14.50 -21.84 -48.29
CA ARG A 30 -13.18 -22.10 -48.87
C ARG A 30 -12.95 -21.35 -50.20
N ILE A 31 -13.44 -20.12 -50.27
CA ILE A 31 -13.31 -19.23 -51.42
C ILE A 31 -12.45 -18.04 -51.02
N VAL A 32 -11.59 -17.58 -51.92
CA VAL A 32 -10.81 -16.35 -51.70
C VAL A 32 -11.69 -15.14 -52.02
N PRO A 33 -11.85 -14.18 -51.08
CA PRO A 33 -12.61 -12.96 -51.35
C PRO A 33 -11.89 -12.09 -52.37
N GLU A 34 -12.65 -11.41 -53.22
CA GLU A 34 -12.10 -10.46 -54.18
C GLU A 34 -11.44 -9.29 -53.45
N CYS A 35 -10.16 -9.07 -53.74
CA CYS A 35 -9.41 -7.92 -53.27
C CYS A 35 -8.96 -7.10 -54.47
N GLY A 36 -9.74 -6.07 -54.81
CA GLY A 36 -9.39 -5.18 -55.92
C GLY A 36 -8.11 -4.38 -55.67
N GLY A 37 -7.46 -3.91 -56.75
CA GLY A 37 -6.25 -3.08 -56.70
C GLY A 37 -4.95 -3.88 -56.51
N ASN A 38 -3.97 -3.28 -55.82
CA ASN A 38 -2.65 -3.87 -55.52
C ASN A 38 -2.66 -4.75 -54.24
N PHE A 39 -3.76 -5.46 -53.96
CA PHE A 39 -3.89 -6.29 -52.77
C PHE A 39 -4.04 -7.76 -53.15
N ASP A 40 -3.25 -8.64 -52.54
CA ASP A 40 -3.37 -10.10 -52.70
C ASP A 40 -3.84 -10.75 -51.40
N CYS A 41 -5.16 -10.77 -51.22
CA CYS A 41 -5.79 -11.42 -50.09
C CYS A 41 -5.74 -12.95 -50.18
N GLY A 42 -5.58 -13.52 -51.38
CA GLY A 42 -5.49 -14.96 -51.56
C GLY A 42 -4.23 -15.50 -50.91
N THR A 43 -3.08 -14.90 -51.21
CA THR A 43 -1.80 -15.29 -50.61
C THR A 43 -1.79 -15.11 -49.10
N VAL A 44 -2.40 -14.03 -48.57
CA VAL A 44 -2.47 -13.79 -47.13
C VAL A 44 -3.40 -14.78 -46.42
N LEU A 45 -4.63 -14.96 -46.91
CA LEU A 45 -5.67 -15.76 -46.25
C LEU A 45 -5.47 -17.28 -46.41
N SER A 46 -4.74 -17.72 -47.44
CA SER A 46 -4.34 -19.13 -47.58
C SER A 46 -3.01 -19.47 -46.91
N SER A 47 -2.31 -18.47 -46.35
CA SER A 47 -1.02 -18.69 -45.70
C SER A 47 -1.14 -19.56 -44.44
N PRO A 48 -0.06 -20.23 -44.01
CA PRO A 48 -0.03 -20.93 -42.72
C PRO A 48 -0.36 -20.02 -41.53
N TRP A 49 -0.14 -18.71 -41.69
CA TRP A 49 -0.40 -17.70 -40.66
C TRP A 49 -1.85 -17.27 -40.57
N ALA A 50 -2.73 -17.67 -41.51
CA ALA A 50 -4.17 -17.41 -41.42
C ALA A 50 -4.88 -18.27 -40.37
N HIS A 51 -4.15 -19.20 -39.74
CA HIS A 51 -4.66 -20.16 -38.76
C HIS A 51 -3.81 -20.20 -37.49
N ILE A 52 -4.46 -20.44 -36.35
CA ILE A 52 -3.80 -20.84 -35.09
C ILE A 52 -4.25 -22.26 -34.78
N GLY A 53 -3.42 -23.24 -35.15
CA GLY A 53 -3.83 -24.64 -35.15
C GLY A 53 -5.03 -24.85 -36.09
N PRO A 54 -6.14 -25.47 -35.63
CA PRO A 54 -7.32 -25.69 -36.47
C PRO A 54 -8.26 -24.47 -36.58
N LEU A 55 -7.93 -23.35 -35.93
CA LEU A 55 -8.82 -22.19 -35.85
C LEU A 55 -8.38 -21.10 -36.85
N PRO A 56 -9.22 -20.77 -37.84
CA PRO A 56 -9.00 -19.60 -38.69
C PRO A 56 -8.98 -18.31 -37.88
N ILE A 57 -8.05 -17.41 -38.21
CA ILE A 57 -7.94 -16.10 -37.57
C ILE A 57 -9.20 -15.26 -37.79
N ALA A 58 -9.90 -15.43 -38.91
CA ALA A 58 -11.16 -14.75 -39.19
C ALA A 58 -12.22 -14.99 -38.09
N TYR A 59 -12.35 -16.24 -37.62
CA TYR A 59 -13.28 -16.59 -36.54
C TYR A 59 -12.84 -16.01 -35.19
N LEU A 60 -11.54 -15.99 -34.92
CA LEU A 60 -11.00 -15.33 -33.72
C LEU A 60 -11.25 -13.83 -33.74
N GLY A 61 -11.10 -13.19 -34.91
CA GLY A 61 -11.43 -11.78 -35.13
C GLY A 61 -12.90 -11.50 -34.89
N LEU A 62 -13.81 -12.35 -35.40
CA LEU A 62 -15.25 -12.21 -35.18
C LEU A 62 -15.61 -12.33 -33.70
N ALA A 63 -15.11 -13.35 -33.02
CA ALA A 63 -15.32 -13.52 -31.58
C ALA A 63 -14.78 -12.31 -30.79
N TYR A 64 -13.62 -11.79 -31.17
CA TYR A 64 -13.02 -10.60 -30.58
C TYR A 64 -13.92 -9.36 -30.73
N TYR A 65 -14.34 -9.00 -31.95
CA TYR A 65 -15.14 -7.80 -32.16
C TYR A 65 -16.54 -7.91 -31.56
N LEU A 66 -17.16 -9.10 -31.55
CA LEU A 66 -18.39 -9.37 -30.81
C LEU A 66 -18.21 -9.12 -29.31
N THR A 67 -17.09 -9.57 -28.74
CA THR A 67 -16.78 -9.34 -27.32
C THR A 67 -16.60 -7.84 -27.04
N VAL A 68 -15.85 -7.12 -27.87
CA VAL A 68 -15.67 -5.66 -27.77
C VAL A 68 -17.01 -4.93 -27.87
N PHE A 69 -17.88 -5.34 -28.79
CA PHE A 69 -19.22 -4.79 -28.97
C PHE A 69 -20.09 -4.98 -27.73
N VAL A 70 -20.16 -6.21 -27.20
CA VAL A 70 -20.94 -6.52 -25.99
C VAL A 70 -20.43 -5.73 -24.79
N VAL A 71 -19.11 -5.70 -24.55
CA VAL A 71 -18.53 -4.92 -23.45
C VAL A 71 -18.73 -3.41 -23.65
N GLY A 72 -18.67 -2.93 -24.90
CA GLY A 72 -18.99 -1.55 -25.26
C GLY A 72 -20.43 -1.16 -24.95
N LEU A 73 -21.40 -2.01 -25.29
CA LEU A 73 -22.80 -1.83 -24.93
C LEU A 73 -23.01 -1.84 -23.42
N LEU A 74 -22.40 -2.80 -22.72
CA LEU A 74 -22.46 -2.84 -21.25
C LEU A 74 -21.91 -1.57 -20.62
N HIS A 75 -20.84 -0.99 -21.19
CA HIS A 75 -20.32 0.32 -20.75
C HIS A 75 -21.32 1.45 -20.98
N VAL A 76 -21.96 1.51 -22.15
CA VAL A 76 -23.00 2.52 -22.45
C VAL A 76 -24.18 2.40 -21.48
N ILE A 77 -24.68 1.19 -21.23
CA ILE A 77 -25.77 0.94 -20.28
C ILE A 77 -25.34 1.33 -18.85
N ASP A 78 -24.11 0.98 -18.45
CA ASP A 78 -23.59 1.30 -17.13
C ASP A 78 -23.41 2.81 -16.91
N MET A 79 -23.21 3.59 -17.96
CA MET A 79 -23.16 5.05 -17.86
C MET A 79 -24.50 5.66 -17.45
N GLU A 80 -25.64 5.06 -17.83
CA GLU A 80 -26.97 5.55 -17.48
C GLU A 80 -27.45 4.99 -16.13
N GLU A 81 -27.27 3.69 -15.88
CA GLU A 81 -27.86 3.03 -14.71
C GLU A 81 -26.90 2.82 -13.54
N GLY A 82 -25.58 2.73 -13.80
CA GLY A 82 -24.55 2.44 -12.80
C GLY A 82 -24.71 1.08 -12.09
N VAL A 83 -25.56 0.19 -12.59
CA VAL A 83 -25.89 -1.10 -11.95
C VAL A 83 -24.74 -2.10 -12.12
N ILE A 84 -24.06 -2.07 -13.27
CA ILE A 84 -22.98 -3.00 -13.61
C ILE A 84 -21.72 -2.62 -12.82
N SER A 85 -21.38 -1.32 -12.76
CA SER A 85 -20.30 -0.78 -11.94
C SER A 85 -20.53 -1.07 -10.45
N LYS A 86 -21.75 -0.98 -9.93
CA LYS A 86 -22.07 -1.38 -8.53
C LYS A 86 -21.81 -2.87 -8.28
N LYS A 87 -22.21 -3.76 -9.20
CA LYS A 87 -21.91 -5.21 -9.08
C LYS A 87 -20.42 -5.52 -9.23
N LEU A 88 -19.75 -4.86 -10.17
CA LEU A 88 -18.30 -4.99 -10.41
C LEU A 88 -17.46 -4.23 -9.38
N GLN A 89 -18.06 -3.38 -8.54
CA GLN A 89 -17.38 -2.62 -7.48
C GLN A 89 -16.65 -3.56 -6.52
N LYS A 90 -17.18 -4.78 -6.31
CA LYS A 90 -16.53 -5.86 -5.55
C LYS A 90 -15.16 -6.24 -6.13
N TYR A 91 -15.03 -6.28 -7.45
CA TYR A 91 -13.80 -6.56 -8.18
C TYR A 91 -12.99 -5.30 -8.48
N ARG A 92 -13.56 -4.13 -8.19
CA ARG A 92 -13.00 -2.80 -8.44
C ARG A 92 -12.55 -2.63 -9.91
N VAL A 93 -13.33 -3.11 -10.87
CA VAL A 93 -13.07 -2.90 -12.31
C VAL A 93 -14.31 -2.31 -12.94
N THR A 94 -14.14 -1.36 -13.86
CA THR A 94 -15.25 -0.77 -14.64
C THR A 94 -15.33 -1.39 -16.04
N PRO A 95 -16.52 -1.44 -16.68
CA PRO A 95 -16.66 -1.96 -18.06
C PRO A 95 -15.70 -1.30 -19.06
N ILE A 96 -15.47 0.01 -18.96
CA ILE A 96 -14.52 0.74 -19.82
C ILE A 96 -13.06 0.33 -19.62
N GLU A 97 -12.66 -0.04 -18.40
CA GLU A 97 -11.31 -0.55 -18.15
C GLU A 97 -11.10 -1.94 -18.77
N ILE A 98 -12.14 -2.79 -18.75
CA ILE A 98 -12.15 -4.08 -19.45
C ILE A 98 -12.07 -3.85 -20.95
N LEU A 99 -12.91 -2.95 -21.47
CA LEU A 99 -12.93 -2.58 -22.88
C LEU A 99 -11.55 -2.10 -23.35
N TRP A 100 -10.91 -1.21 -22.58
CA TRP A 100 -9.57 -0.73 -22.91
C TRP A 100 -8.55 -1.87 -22.98
N LEU A 101 -8.55 -2.80 -22.00
CA LEU A 101 -7.65 -3.96 -22.01
C LEU A 101 -7.88 -4.85 -23.24
N LEU A 102 -9.14 -5.11 -23.60
CA LEU A 102 -9.48 -5.87 -24.81
C LEU A 102 -8.99 -5.14 -26.07
N THR A 103 -9.17 -3.82 -26.17
CA THR A 103 -8.69 -3.04 -27.32
C THR A 103 -7.16 -2.99 -27.41
N LEU A 104 -6.45 -2.95 -26.27
CA LEU A 104 -4.99 -3.06 -26.23
C LEU A 104 -4.51 -4.42 -26.76
N LEU A 105 -5.13 -5.52 -26.31
CA LEU A 105 -4.80 -6.86 -26.78
C LEU A 105 -5.04 -7.01 -28.28
N GLY A 106 -6.19 -6.53 -28.77
CA GLY A 106 -6.50 -6.52 -30.20
C GLY A 106 -5.52 -5.69 -31.02
N PHE A 107 -5.16 -4.49 -30.54
CA PHE A 107 -4.16 -3.64 -31.20
C PHE A 107 -2.78 -4.33 -31.29
N VAL A 108 -2.28 -4.89 -30.19
CA VAL A 108 -0.99 -5.61 -30.18
C VAL A 108 -1.03 -6.83 -31.11
N PHE A 109 -2.14 -7.58 -31.11
CA PHE A 109 -2.31 -8.72 -32.00
C PHE A 109 -2.40 -8.31 -33.47
N SER A 110 -3.09 -7.22 -33.80
CA SER A 110 -3.11 -6.66 -35.16
C SER A 110 -1.72 -6.20 -35.61
N LEU A 111 -0.91 -5.58 -34.75
CA LEU A 111 0.47 -5.24 -35.09
C LEU A 111 1.31 -6.47 -35.42
N TYR A 112 1.10 -7.58 -34.70
CA TYR A 112 1.73 -8.86 -35.01
C TYR A 112 1.31 -9.41 -36.39
N LEU A 113 0.01 -9.40 -36.72
CA LEU A 113 -0.44 -9.89 -38.03
C LEU A 113 0.06 -8.99 -39.18
N ILE A 114 0.11 -7.68 -38.96
CA ILE A 114 0.68 -6.73 -39.93
C ILE A 114 2.17 -6.98 -40.13
N SER A 115 2.94 -7.28 -39.08
CA SER A 115 4.35 -7.59 -39.24
C SER A 115 4.57 -8.91 -39.99
N ILE A 116 3.72 -9.92 -39.77
CA ILE A 116 3.75 -11.17 -40.54
C ILE A 116 3.47 -10.90 -42.03
N MET A 117 2.44 -10.11 -42.34
CA MET A 117 2.17 -9.72 -43.73
C MET A 117 3.35 -8.99 -44.38
N ALA A 118 3.97 -8.04 -43.65
CA ALA A 118 5.07 -7.24 -44.17
C ALA A 118 6.38 -8.02 -44.37
N PHE A 119 6.73 -8.92 -43.43
CA PHE A 119 8.07 -9.53 -43.38
C PHE A 119 8.09 -11.00 -43.74
N ALA A 120 7.00 -11.74 -43.55
CA ALA A 120 6.95 -13.17 -43.81
C ALA A 120 6.20 -13.51 -45.10
N ILE A 121 5.08 -12.82 -45.38
CA ILE A 121 4.25 -13.10 -46.56
C ILE A 121 4.69 -12.23 -47.75
N GLY A 122 4.99 -10.95 -47.51
CA GLY A 122 5.36 -9.99 -48.54
C GLY A 122 4.17 -9.39 -49.30
N GLU A 123 2.94 -9.77 -48.95
CA GLU A 123 1.71 -9.35 -49.62
C GLU A 123 0.72 -8.70 -48.65
N TRP A 124 -0.16 -7.85 -49.21
CA TRP A 124 -1.11 -7.06 -48.42
C TRP A 124 -2.56 -7.50 -48.65
N CYS A 125 -3.29 -7.72 -47.57
CA CYS A 125 -4.72 -8.02 -47.58
C CYS A 125 -5.54 -6.79 -47.16
N LYS A 126 -6.46 -6.35 -48.03
CA LYS A 126 -7.35 -5.21 -47.78
C LYS A 126 -8.15 -5.36 -46.48
N TYR A 127 -8.75 -6.54 -46.27
CA TYR A 127 -9.60 -6.80 -45.10
C TYR A 127 -8.77 -6.87 -43.81
N CYS A 128 -7.60 -7.52 -43.83
CA CYS A 128 -6.67 -7.49 -42.68
C CYS A 128 -6.23 -6.06 -42.32
N LEU A 129 -6.03 -5.19 -43.32
CA LEU A 129 -5.74 -3.77 -43.09
C LEU A 129 -6.94 -3.02 -42.49
N VAL A 130 -8.16 -3.30 -42.93
CA VAL A 130 -9.39 -2.74 -42.34
C VAL A 130 -9.53 -3.18 -40.87
N SER A 131 -9.34 -4.47 -40.58
CA SER A 131 -9.33 -4.99 -39.21
C SER A 131 -8.25 -4.31 -38.36
N ALA A 132 -7.01 -4.20 -38.85
CA ALA A 132 -5.91 -3.54 -38.15
C ALA A 132 -6.17 -2.04 -37.90
N ALA A 133 -6.74 -1.32 -38.87
CA ALA A 133 -7.16 0.07 -38.71
C ALA A 133 -8.29 0.21 -37.68
N THR A 134 -9.24 -0.73 -37.68
CA THR A 134 -10.36 -0.76 -36.74
C THR A 134 -9.89 -1.04 -35.31
N SER A 135 -9.04 -2.04 -35.08
CA SER A 135 -8.50 -2.35 -33.75
C SER A 135 -7.59 -1.23 -33.22
N SER A 136 -6.79 -0.59 -34.09
CA SER A 136 -6.00 0.58 -33.76
C SER A 136 -6.88 1.76 -33.36
N SER A 137 -7.95 2.02 -34.12
CA SER A 137 -8.91 3.09 -33.83
C SER A 137 -9.63 2.84 -32.50
N LEU A 138 -10.09 1.61 -32.26
CA LEU A 138 -10.68 1.20 -30.99
C LEU A 138 -9.74 1.44 -29.81
N PHE A 139 -8.46 1.06 -29.93
CA PHE A 139 -7.45 1.27 -28.89
C PHE A 139 -7.13 2.76 -28.66
N ILE A 140 -7.01 3.56 -29.72
CA ILE A 140 -6.78 5.00 -29.63
C ILE A 140 -7.98 5.66 -28.94
N VAL A 141 -9.19 5.40 -29.42
CA VAL A 141 -10.42 6.01 -28.87
C VAL A 141 -10.63 5.59 -27.41
N SER A 142 -10.44 4.31 -27.06
CA SER A 142 -10.57 3.84 -25.68
C SER A 142 -9.50 4.45 -24.76
N SER A 143 -8.26 4.61 -25.25
CA SER A 143 -7.17 5.27 -24.53
C SER A 143 -7.43 6.75 -24.33
N LEU A 144 -7.95 7.45 -25.34
CA LEU A 144 -8.37 8.84 -25.25
C LEU A 144 -9.53 8.99 -24.27
N TYR A 145 -10.50 8.07 -24.29
CA TYR A 145 -11.59 8.05 -23.31
C TYR A 145 -11.04 7.94 -21.88
N LEU A 146 -10.17 6.95 -21.61
CA LEU A 146 -9.56 6.78 -20.29
C LEU A 146 -8.72 7.99 -19.88
N LYS A 147 -8.03 8.63 -20.82
CA LYS A 147 -7.20 9.82 -20.55
C LYS A 147 -8.05 11.05 -20.26
N PHE A 148 -9.03 11.36 -21.09
CA PHE A 148 -9.81 12.61 -20.99
C PHE A 148 -10.89 12.54 -19.92
N PHE A 149 -11.59 11.41 -19.80
CA PHE A 149 -12.73 11.32 -18.89
C PHE A 149 -12.41 10.64 -17.57
N LEU A 150 -11.41 9.77 -17.55
CA LEU A 150 -11.01 9.09 -16.33
C LEU A 150 -9.64 9.56 -15.82
N LYS A 151 -8.77 10.19 -16.63
CA LYS A 151 -7.37 10.52 -16.29
C LYS A 151 -6.60 9.32 -15.68
N ARG A 152 -6.93 8.08 -16.07
CA ARG A 152 -6.62 6.86 -15.28
C ARG A 152 -5.94 5.66 -15.98
N PRO A 153 -5.47 5.68 -17.25
CA PRO A 153 -4.92 4.45 -17.84
C PRO A 153 -3.72 3.91 -17.04
N ALA A 154 -2.86 4.80 -16.54
CA ALA A 154 -1.74 4.41 -15.68
C ALA A 154 -2.18 3.86 -14.31
N LEU A 155 -3.23 4.42 -13.71
CA LEU A 155 -3.76 3.97 -12.41
C LEU A 155 -4.41 2.59 -12.52
N PHE A 156 -5.09 2.30 -13.64
CA PHE A 156 -5.64 0.97 -13.89
C PHE A 156 -4.55 -0.09 -14.09
N ILE A 157 -3.51 0.19 -14.89
CA ILE A 157 -2.36 -0.73 -15.04
C ILE A 157 -1.69 -0.97 -13.68
N ARG A 158 -1.51 0.10 -12.89
CA ARG A 158 -0.99 -0.01 -11.51
C ARG A 158 -1.88 -0.90 -10.66
N LYS A 159 -3.20 -0.76 -10.73
CA LYS A 159 -4.15 -1.62 -10.01
C LYS A 159 -3.95 -3.10 -10.34
N LEU A 160 -3.90 -3.44 -11.62
CA LEU A 160 -3.68 -4.81 -12.08
C LEU A 160 -2.34 -5.37 -11.58
N LEU A 161 -1.28 -4.56 -11.63
CA LEU A 161 0.03 -4.92 -11.09
C LEU A 161 -0.04 -5.21 -9.59
N GLN A 162 -0.69 -4.35 -8.80
CA GLN A 162 -0.84 -4.52 -7.35
C GLN A 162 -1.62 -5.81 -7.02
N ILE A 163 -2.70 -6.10 -7.75
CA ILE A 163 -3.48 -7.34 -7.59
C ILE A 163 -2.60 -8.57 -7.86
N LYS A 164 -1.83 -8.56 -8.96
CA LYS A 164 -0.93 -9.67 -9.31
C LYS A 164 0.18 -9.85 -8.26
N LEU A 165 0.80 -8.76 -7.80
CA LEU A 165 1.83 -8.79 -6.77
C LEU A 165 1.28 -9.31 -5.44
N ARG A 166 0.07 -8.91 -5.06
CA ARG A 166 -0.62 -9.45 -3.88
C ARG A 166 -0.80 -10.95 -3.99
N PHE A 167 -1.36 -11.41 -5.10
CA PHE A 167 -1.60 -12.84 -5.34
C PHE A 167 -0.28 -13.63 -5.26
N LEU A 168 0.74 -13.17 -5.99
CA LEU A 168 2.07 -13.79 -6.00
C LEU A 168 2.68 -13.85 -4.58
N TYR A 169 2.62 -12.75 -3.84
CA TYR A 169 3.15 -12.70 -2.48
C TYR A 169 2.39 -13.65 -1.55
N GLN A 170 1.06 -13.62 -1.56
CA GLN A 170 0.25 -14.39 -0.62
C GLN A 170 0.31 -15.90 -0.85
N HIS A 171 0.46 -16.32 -2.10
CA HIS A 171 0.43 -17.73 -2.49
C HIS A 171 1.81 -18.35 -2.70
N LEU A 172 2.86 -17.57 -2.99
CA LEU A 172 4.22 -18.09 -3.18
C LEU A 172 5.19 -17.63 -2.09
N VAL A 173 5.35 -16.31 -1.90
CA VAL A 173 6.41 -15.77 -1.01
C VAL A 173 6.09 -15.96 0.47
N LYS A 174 4.87 -15.59 0.87
CA LYS A 174 4.40 -15.62 2.27
C LYS A 174 4.43 -17.05 2.84
N PRO A 175 3.90 -18.10 2.17
CA PRO A 175 3.93 -19.46 2.71
C PRO A 175 5.36 -19.91 3.01
N VAL A 176 6.30 -19.71 2.08
CA VAL A 176 7.72 -20.06 2.28
C VAL A 176 8.33 -19.28 3.45
N CYS A 177 8.12 -17.97 3.51
CA CYS A 177 8.61 -17.15 4.62
C CYS A 177 7.99 -17.55 5.98
N PHE A 178 6.76 -18.07 5.98
CA PHE A 178 6.05 -18.44 7.21
C PHE A 178 6.51 -19.79 7.77
N LEU A 179 7.22 -20.60 6.97
CA LEU A 179 7.93 -21.81 7.44
C LEU A 179 9.21 -21.49 8.23
N MET A 180 9.70 -20.25 8.16
CA MET A 180 10.94 -19.82 8.79
C MET A 180 10.68 -19.00 10.06
N ASP A 181 11.65 -18.98 10.97
CA ASP A 181 11.63 -18.11 12.16
C ASP A 181 11.36 -16.64 11.78
N ALA A 182 10.50 -15.98 12.57
CA ALA A 182 10.02 -14.65 12.25
C ALA A 182 11.12 -13.59 12.30
N GLU A 183 12.03 -13.67 13.26
CA GLU A 183 13.13 -12.72 13.43
C GLU A 183 14.18 -12.93 12.33
N VAL A 184 14.43 -14.18 11.91
CA VAL A 184 15.30 -14.48 10.77
C VAL A 184 14.75 -13.85 9.48
N VAL A 185 13.47 -14.03 9.19
CA VAL A 185 12.84 -13.42 8.00
C VAL A 185 12.90 -11.91 8.07
N HIS A 186 12.55 -11.33 9.21
CA HIS A 186 12.62 -9.88 9.39
C HIS A 186 14.03 -9.32 9.14
N THR A 187 15.05 -9.96 9.72
CA THR A 187 16.45 -9.55 9.52
C THR A 187 16.87 -9.65 8.05
N LYS A 188 16.51 -10.74 7.36
CA LYS A 188 16.80 -10.92 5.93
C LYS A 188 16.11 -9.85 5.07
N ILE A 189 14.82 -9.58 5.32
CA ILE A 189 14.06 -8.57 4.57
C ILE A 189 14.62 -7.17 4.82
N VAL A 190 15.03 -6.85 6.05
CA VAL A 190 15.68 -5.56 6.34
C VAL A 190 17.00 -5.43 5.56
N ARG A 191 17.84 -6.47 5.54
CA ARG A 191 19.10 -6.47 4.77
C ARG A 191 18.88 -6.32 3.27
N VAL A 192 17.91 -7.04 2.71
CA VAL A 192 17.55 -6.93 1.29
C VAL A 192 17.05 -5.52 0.97
N GLY A 193 16.16 -4.97 1.82
CA GLY A 193 15.67 -3.60 1.68
C GLY A 193 16.78 -2.57 1.75
N GLU A 194 17.71 -2.71 2.70
CA GLU A 194 18.89 -1.86 2.82
C GLU A 194 19.78 -1.92 1.57
N MET A 195 20.06 -3.13 1.06
CA MET A 195 20.86 -3.33 -0.16
C MET A 195 20.20 -2.67 -1.38
N LEU A 196 18.91 -2.88 -1.59
CA LEU A 196 18.16 -2.26 -2.69
C LEU A 196 18.10 -0.74 -2.52
N GLY A 197 18.00 -0.25 -1.28
CA GLY A 197 17.96 1.16 -0.93
C GLY A 197 19.27 1.91 -1.15
N LYS A 198 20.40 1.21 -1.25
CA LYS A 198 21.73 1.81 -1.51
C LYS A 198 21.97 2.19 -2.97
N THR A 199 21.17 1.67 -3.91
CA THR A 199 21.42 1.85 -5.35
C THR A 199 20.20 2.46 -6.07
N LYS A 200 20.45 3.34 -7.05
CA LYS A 200 19.38 3.92 -7.88
C LYS A 200 18.58 2.87 -8.66
N PRO A 201 19.19 1.83 -9.27
CA PRO A 201 18.45 0.76 -9.92
C PRO A 201 17.56 -0.02 -8.95
N GLY A 202 18.06 -0.36 -7.75
CA GLY A 202 17.27 -1.05 -6.74
C GLY A 202 16.05 -0.24 -6.30
N GLN A 203 16.25 1.06 -6.04
CA GLN A 203 15.16 1.99 -5.73
C GLN A 203 14.15 2.10 -6.89
N PHE A 204 14.63 2.23 -8.14
CA PHE A 204 13.78 2.37 -9.31
C PHE A 204 12.91 1.14 -9.56
N LEU A 205 13.50 -0.06 -9.55
CA LEU A 205 12.76 -1.32 -9.74
C LEU A 205 11.71 -1.52 -8.63
N THR A 206 12.07 -1.25 -7.38
CA THR A 206 11.13 -1.31 -6.24
C THR A 206 9.96 -0.33 -6.43
N LYS A 207 10.25 0.90 -6.87
CA LYS A 207 9.23 1.93 -7.15
C LYS A 207 8.32 1.54 -8.31
N LEU A 208 8.85 0.87 -9.34
CA LEU A 208 8.07 0.39 -10.46
C LEU A 208 7.06 -0.68 -10.03
N LEU A 209 7.42 -1.53 -9.07
CA LEU A 209 6.56 -2.59 -8.57
C LEU A 209 5.51 -2.09 -7.58
N PHE A 210 5.92 -1.32 -6.58
CA PHE A 210 5.09 -1.09 -5.39
C PHE A 210 4.53 0.32 -5.28
N ALA A 211 5.33 1.35 -5.58
CA ALA A 211 4.95 2.72 -5.27
C ALA A 211 3.80 3.22 -6.17
N VAL A 212 2.85 3.90 -5.52
CA VAL A 212 1.87 4.77 -6.16
C VAL A 212 2.04 6.15 -5.52
N SER A 213 2.32 7.15 -6.36
CA SER A 213 2.58 8.52 -5.95
C SER A 213 1.79 9.48 -6.82
N ASP A 214 1.08 10.41 -6.19
CA ASP A 214 0.35 11.49 -6.85
C ASP A 214 0.40 12.72 -5.94
N LYS A 215 0.54 13.91 -6.53
CA LYS A 215 0.58 15.18 -5.76
C LYS A 215 -0.72 15.42 -4.99
N LYS A 216 -1.85 14.85 -5.45
CA LYS A 216 -3.14 14.90 -4.75
C LYS A 216 -3.14 14.18 -3.40
N LEU A 217 -2.20 13.26 -3.16
CA LEU A 217 -2.08 12.55 -1.88
C LEU A 217 -1.36 13.39 -0.82
N GLU A 218 -0.69 14.47 -1.23
CA GLU A 218 0.10 15.31 -0.35
C GLU A 218 -0.79 16.00 0.69
N ILE A 219 -0.37 15.96 1.95
CA ILE A 219 -1.07 16.62 3.05
C ILE A 219 -0.09 17.29 4.00
N LYS A 220 -0.40 18.49 4.47
CA LYS A 220 0.38 19.22 5.47
C LYS A 220 -0.28 19.15 6.85
N LEU A 221 0.42 18.62 7.84
CA LEU A 221 -0.06 18.47 9.22
C LEU A 221 1.07 18.77 10.19
N ALA A 222 0.80 19.47 11.29
CA ALA A 222 1.80 19.85 12.30
C ALA A 222 3.08 20.48 11.70
N GLY A 223 2.94 21.29 10.65
CA GLY A 223 4.07 21.92 9.95
C GLY A 223 4.84 21.01 8.98
N ILE A 224 4.48 19.74 8.87
CA ILE A 224 5.17 18.73 8.06
C ILE A 224 4.36 18.43 6.79
N THR A 225 5.01 18.41 5.64
CA THR A 225 4.42 17.97 4.37
C THR A 225 4.63 16.47 4.19
N PHE A 226 3.54 15.71 4.20
CA PHE A 226 3.52 14.27 3.99
C PHE A 226 3.12 13.96 2.54
N PRO A 227 3.98 13.30 1.74
CA PRO A 227 3.66 12.88 0.36
C PRO A 227 2.40 12.03 0.20
N ASN A 228 2.04 11.26 1.23
CA ASN A 228 0.78 10.54 1.35
C ASN A 228 0.50 10.22 2.82
N ARG A 229 -0.71 9.73 3.12
CA ARG A 229 -1.15 9.45 4.50
C ARG A 229 -0.56 8.20 5.13
N VAL A 230 0.13 7.34 4.37
CA VAL A 230 0.53 5.99 4.79
C VAL A 230 1.97 5.98 5.27
N GLY A 231 2.16 5.69 6.55
CA GLY A 231 3.46 5.60 7.21
C GLY A 231 3.85 4.21 7.67
N LEU A 232 5.15 3.98 7.82
CA LEU A 232 5.67 2.81 8.52
C LEU A 232 5.78 3.15 10.02
N SER A 233 5.14 2.36 10.89
CA SER A 233 5.21 2.53 12.35
C SER A 233 6.62 2.19 12.88
N ALA A 234 7.00 2.83 13.99
CA ALA A 234 8.11 2.39 14.82
C ALA A 234 7.98 0.90 15.19
N GLY A 235 9.13 0.25 15.36
CA GLY A 235 9.29 -1.16 15.72
C GLY A 235 9.72 -2.07 14.54
N PHE A 236 9.53 -1.62 13.30
CA PHE A 236 10.02 -2.35 12.12
C PHE A 236 11.46 -1.96 11.77
N ASP A 237 11.70 -0.68 11.48
CA ASP A 237 13.04 -0.16 11.17
C ASP A 237 13.68 0.50 12.40
N TYR A 238 13.91 -0.29 13.44
CA TYR A 238 14.31 0.24 14.75
C TYR A 238 15.72 0.84 14.80
N ASN A 239 16.59 0.49 13.83
CA ASN A 239 17.94 1.05 13.70
C ASN A 239 18.11 1.93 12.44
N GLY A 240 17.04 2.27 11.72
CA GLY A 240 17.11 3.16 10.54
C GLY A 240 17.91 2.61 9.36
N GLN A 241 17.72 1.33 9.01
CA GLN A 241 18.36 0.66 7.86
C GLN A 241 17.59 0.85 6.54
N LEU A 242 16.32 1.24 6.59
CA LEU A 242 15.43 1.22 5.42
C LEU A 242 15.13 2.59 4.83
N THR A 243 15.71 3.66 5.38
CA THR A 243 15.48 5.06 4.95
C THR A 243 15.61 5.24 3.42
N GLY A 244 16.57 4.55 2.79
CA GLY A 244 16.79 4.63 1.34
C GLY A 244 15.78 3.88 0.46
N ILE A 245 15.00 2.93 1.01
CA ILE A 245 14.08 2.09 0.21
C ILE A 245 12.60 2.34 0.49
N LEU A 246 12.23 2.82 1.69
CA LEU A 246 10.83 3.03 2.07
C LEU A 246 10.01 3.92 1.12
N PRO A 247 10.56 5.02 0.56
CA PRO A 247 9.84 5.81 -0.45
C PRO A 247 9.50 5.00 -1.70
N ALA A 248 10.39 4.09 -2.11
CA ALA A 248 10.21 3.24 -3.27
C ALA A 248 9.20 2.09 -3.03
N VAL A 249 9.00 1.68 -1.78
CA VAL A 249 7.90 0.78 -1.40
C VAL A 249 6.55 1.50 -1.46
N GLY A 250 6.55 2.84 -1.32
CA GLY A 250 5.38 3.71 -1.46
C GLY A 250 4.99 4.44 -0.18
N PHE A 251 5.73 4.26 0.92
CA PHE A 251 5.47 4.98 2.17
C PHE A 251 5.68 6.48 1.97
N GLY A 252 4.76 7.29 2.50
CA GLY A 252 4.88 8.74 2.51
C GLY A 252 5.73 9.25 3.66
N TRP A 253 5.89 8.47 4.72
CA TRP A 253 6.64 8.84 5.92
C TRP A 253 6.94 7.60 6.76
N HIS A 254 7.80 7.71 7.78
CA HIS A 254 8.03 6.62 8.72
C HIS A 254 8.53 7.09 10.08
N THR A 255 8.49 6.22 11.08
CA THR A 255 9.17 6.41 12.37
C THR A 255 10.28 5.37 12.55
N ILE A 256 11.51 5.81 12.82
CA ILE A 256 12.63 4.98 13.26
C ILE A 256 12.50 4.73 14.76
N GLY A 257 12.96 3.57 15.22
CA GLY A 257 12.98 3.19 16.64
C GLY A 257 11.96 2.11 16.98
N THR A 258 11.56 1.95 18.24
CA THR A 258 11.85 2.86 19.35
C THR A 258 13.32 2.82 19.80
N ILE A 259 13.90 4.00 19.96
CA ILE A 259 15.28 4.25 20.38
C ILE A 259 15.30 4.51 21.87
N THR A 260 16.33 4.00 22.53
CA THR A 260 16.61 4.28 23.95
C THR A 260 17.98 4.94 24.07
N LEU A 261 18.27 5.57 25.20
CA LEU A 261 19.56 6.21 25.43
C LEU A 261 20.71 5.19 25.28
N GLU A 262 20.63 4.08 26.01
CA GLU A 262 21.61 3.00 25.98
C GLU A 262 21.19 1.88 25.01
N PRO A 263 22.13 1.12 24.45
CA PRO A 263 21.82 -0.05 23.63
C PRO A 263 21.11 -1.15 24.44
N TYR A 264 20.20 -1.86 23.78
CA TYR A 264 19.55 -3.04 24.35
C TYR A 264 19.40 -4.15 23.31
N ALA A 265 19.89 -5.35 23.64
CA ALA A 265 19.89 -6.51 22.73
C ALA A 265 18.49 -7.13 22.49
N GLY A 266 17.51 -6.73 23.29
CA GLY A 266 16.15 -7.24 23.29
C GLY A 266 15.90 -8.32 24.34
N ASN A 267 14.62 -8.63 24.60
CA ASN A 267 14.24 -9.64 25.60
C ASN A 267 14.70 -11.06 25.19
N THR A 268 14.58 -12.01 26.11
CA THR A 268 14.81 -13.43 25.82
C THR A 268 13.92 -13.92 24.67
N LYS A 269 14.49 -14.78 23.81
CA LYS A 269 13.79 -15.32 22.63
C LYS A 269 12.62 -16.24 23.06
N PRO A 270 11.57 -16.37 22.22
CA PRO A 270 11.38 -15.70 20.93
C PRO A 270 11.01 -14.22 21.09
N GLN A 271 11.68 -13.35 20.30
CA GLN A 271 11.42 -11.90 20.29
C GLN A 271 10.31 -11.52 19.30
N LEU A 272 10.02 -12.39 18.33
CA LEU A 272 9.00 -12.20 17.30
C LEU A 272 8.36 -13.55 16.97
N GLY A 273 7.05 -13.56 16.75
CA GLY A 273 6.30 -14.75 16.38
C GLY A 273 5.09 -14.43 15.50
N ARG A 274 4.45 -15.47 14.95
CA ARG A 274 3.28 -15.34 14.07
C ARG A 274 2.13 -16.20 14.56
N PHE A 275 0.93 -15.65 14.46
CA PHE A 275 -0.37 -16.31 14.65
C PHE A 275 -1.19 -16.07 13.39
N PRO A 276 -1.02 -16.93 12.35
CA PRO A 276 -1.57 -16.65 11.04
C PRO A 276 -3.09 -16.60 10.98
N ASP A 277 -3.76 -17.48 11.73
CA ASP A 277 -5.22 -17.59 11.74
C ASP A 277 -5.87 -16.36 12.38
N SER A 278 -5.25 -15.86 13.46
CA SER A 278 -5.64 -14.57 14.08
C SER A 278 -5.11 -13.34 13.33
N LYS A 279 -4.39 -13.52 12.21
CA LYS A 279 -3.71 -12.44 11.46
C LYS A 279 -2.91 -11.51 12.39
N ALA A 280 -2.14 -12.11 13.29
CA ALA A 280 -1.42 -11.42 14.35
C ALA A 280 0.07 -11.76 14.37
N LEU A 281 0.87 -10.82 14.90
CA LEU A 281 2.28 -11.06 15.21
C LEU A 281 2.49 -10.91 16.71
N LEU A 282 3.18 -11.87 17.31
CA LEU A 282 3.69 -11.79 18.67
C LEU A 282 4.95 -10.95 18.67
N VAL A 283 5.05 -9.96 19.55
CA VAL A 283 6.24 -9.11 19.70
C VAL A 283 6.68 -9.13 21.15
N ASN A 284 7.95 -9.45 21.37
CA ASN A 284 8.66 -9.50 22.65
C ASN A 284 10.08 -8.91 22.49
N LYS A 285 10.24 -7.85 21.69
CA LYS A 285 11.57 -7.25 21.45
C LYS A 285 12.08 -6.41 22.63
N GLY A 286 11.19 -5.82 23.43
CA GLY A 286 11.55 -4.97 24.56
C GLY A 286 12.44 -3.78 24.17
N LEU A 287 12.06 -3.03 23.14
CA LEU A 287 12.82 -1.85 22.67
C LEU A 287 14.26 -2.15 22.21
N LYS A 288 14.52 -3.32 21.61
CA LYS A 288 15.81 -3.68 21.01
C LYS A 288 16.34 -2.59 20.05
N ASN A 289 17.52 -2.05 20.31
CA ASN A 289 18.20 -1.05 19.47
C ASN A 289 19.69 -0.89 19.85
N ILE A 290 20.46 -0.17 19.03
CA ILE A 290 21.92 0.04 19.22
C ILE A 290 22.29 1.29 20.06
N GLY A 291 21.31 1.89 20.74
CA GLY A 291 21.48 3.10 21.55
C GLY A 291 21.38 4.39 20.74
N ALA A 292 21.10 5.50 21.42
CA ALA A 292 20.89 6.80 20.80
C ALA A 292 22.13 7.25 20.01
N GLN A 293 23.32 7.18 20.62
CA GLN A 293 24.56 7.61 19.97
C GLN A 293 24.85 6.81 18.69
N GLY A 294 24.77 5.48 18.75
CA GLY A 294 25.02 4.62 17.59
C GLY A 294 24.03 4.86 16.44
N ILE A 295 22.77 5.19 16.75
CA ILE A 295 21.79 5.56 15.73
C ILE A 295 22.08 6.97 15.18
N ILE A 296 22.44 7.94 16.03
CA ILE A 296 22.80 9.30 15.60
C ILE A 296 23.99 9.27 14.64
N ASP A 297 25.05 8.55 14.99
CA ASP A 297 26.26 8.43 14.17
C ASP A 297 25.93 7.89 12.77
N LYS A 298 25.06 6.88 12.73
CA LYS A 298 24.59 6.28 11.49
C LYS A 298 23.69 7.22 10.69
N LEU A 299 22.69 7.84 11.33
CA LEU A 299 21.67 8.63 10.65
C LEU A 299 22.17 10.01 10.21
N SER A 300 23.17 10.57 10.90
CA SER A 300 23.75 11.88 10.54
C SER A 300 24.43 11.89 9.17
N GLN A 301 24.67 10.71 8.59
CA GLN A 301 25.28 10.55 7.26
C GLN A 301 24.26 10.21 6.17
N LEU A 302 22.96 10.10 6.51
CA LEU A 302 21.93 9.62 5.60
C LEU A 302 20.88 10.70 5.31
N PRO A 303 20.66 11.07 4.04
CA PRO A 303 19.56 11.96 3.70
C PRO A 303 18.22 11.22 3.83
N PHE A 304 17.19 11.92 4.31
CA PHE A 304 15.82 11.40 4.37
C PHE A 304 14.98 11.95 3.21
N ALA A 305 14.55 11.07 2.31
CA ALA A 305 13.77 11.44 1.14
C ALA A 305 12.27 11.70 1.43
N ILE A 306 11.79 11.25 2.59
CA ILE A 306 10.42 11.44 3.08
C ILE A 306 10.48 11.83 4.56
N PRO A 307 9.43 12.45 5.13
CA PRO A 307 9.41 12.76 6.56
C PRO A 307 9.71 11.53 7.43
N THR A 308 10.76 11.65 8.23
CA THR A 308 11.23 10.61 9.16
C THR A 308 11.08 11.12 10.58
N GLY A 309 10.46 10.33 11.44
CA GLY A 309 10.39 10.58 12.88
C GLY A 309 11.31 9.69 13.69
N ILE A 310 11.61 10.11 14.91
CA ILE A 310 12.41 9.37 15.88
C ILE A 310 11.51 9.01 17.06
N SER A 311 11.25 7.72 17.25
CA SER A 311 10.51 7.18 18.40
C SER A 311 11.46 6.99 19.56
N ILE A 312 11.17 7.60 20.72
CA ILE A 312 11.99 7.55 21.94
C ILE A 312 11.19 6.93 23.07
N ALA A 313 11.85 6.07 23.84
CA ALA A 313 11.40 5.56 25.13
C ALA A 313 12.59 5.42 26.09
N SER A 314 12.30 5.11 27.35
CA SER A 314 13.34 4.81 28.33
C SER A 314 14.05 3.49 27.99
N THR A 315 15.34 3.42 28.30
CA THR A 315 16.15 2.21 28.24
C THR A 315 15.46 1.07 28.98
N ASN A 316 15.39 -0.11 28.35
CA ASN A 316 14.73 -1.28 28.93
C ASN A 316 15.59 -1.93 30.03
N LYS A 317 15.64 -1.30 31.21
CA LYS A 317 16.36 -1.73 32.40
C LYS A 317 15.60 -1.33 33.67
N SER A 318 16.01 -1.87 34.81
CA SER A 318 15.53 -1.40 36.11
C SER A 318 16.10 -0.01 36.40
N PHE A 319 15.23 0.94 36.73
CA PHE A 319 15.63 2.27 37.19
C PHE A 319 15.46 2.37 38.70
N GLY A 320 16.45 2.97 39.39
CA GLY A 320 16.36 3.21 40.83
C GLY A 320 15.31 4.25 41.24
N SER A 321 14.78 5.04 40.30
CA SER A 321 13.69 6.00 40.55
C SER A 321 13.01 6.42 39.25
N THR A 322 11.77 6.92 39.33
CA THR A 322 11.07 7.55 38.20
C THR A 322 11.86 8.73 37.62
N ARG A 323 12.53 9.51 38.48
CA ARG A 323 13.38 10.62 38.02
C ARG A 323 14.53 10.14 37.14
N ALA A 324 15.20 9.04 37.50
CA ALA A 324 16.26 8.46 36.69
C ALA A 324 15.74 7.97 35.33
N GLN A 325 14.55 7.37 35.30
CA GLN A 325 13.90 6.93 34.07
C GLN A 325 13.52 8.09 33.14
N ILE A 326 13.01 9.20 33.71
CA ILE A 326 12.72 10.41 32.95
C ILE A 326 14.01 11.01 32.39
N LEU A 327 15.07 11.12 33.19
CA LEU A 327 16.37 11.66 32.76
C LEU A 327 16.97 10.87 31.59
N ASP A 328 16.84 9.54 31.57
CA ASP A 328 17.25 8.68 30.45
C ASP A 328 16.57 9.10 29.13
N MET A 329 15.26 9.36 29.18
CA MET A 329 14.49 9.82 28.02
C MET A 329 14.89 11.24 27.62
N LEU A 330 15.01 12.17 28.58
CA LEU A 330 15.39 13.56 28.31
C LEU A 330 16.77 13.65 27.66
N GLN A 331 17.74 12.85 28.10
CA GLN A 331 19.06 12.78 27.48
C GLN A 331 18.98 12.26 26.04
N CYS A 332 18.15 11.25 25.77
CA CYS A 332 17.92 10.77 24.41
C CYS A 332 17.34 11.87 23.51
N PHE A 333 16.30 12.59 23.96
CA PHE A 333 15.76 13.75 23.24
C PHE A 333 16.83 14.82 23.01
N TRP A 334 17.57 15.19 24.05
CA TRP A 334 18.62 16.20 23.97
C TRP A 334 19.69 15.83 22.94
N LEU A 335 20.14 14.58 22.92
CA LEU A 335 21.13 14.10 21.94
C LEU A 335 20.63 14.23 20.51
N PHE A 336 19.40 13.79 20.22
CA PHE A 336 18.84 13.92 18.86
C PHE A 336 18.60 15.37 18.46
N GLU A 337 18.16 16.21 19.41
CA GLU A 337 17.88 17.62 19.15
C GLU A 337 19.13 18.39 18.74
N HIS A 338 20.26 18.09 19.37
CA HIS A 338 21.56 18.70 19.10
C HIS A 338 22.40 17.93 18.06
N SER A 339 21.83 16.91 17.42
CA SER A 339 22.50 16.14 16.37
C SER A 339 22.25 16.73 14.96
N LYS A 340 23.00 16.22 13.97
CA LYS A 340 22.79 16.55 12.55
C LYS A 340 21.68 15.71 11.89
N VAL A 341 20.95 14.88 12.64
CA VAL A 341 19.92 14.01 12.09
C VAL A 341 18.70 14.83 11.64
N GLU A 342 18.41 14.85 10.34
CA GLU A 342 17.35 15.69 9.73
C GLU A 342 15.92 15.13 9.89
N HIS A 343 15.61 14.53 11.03
CA HIS A 343 14.26 14.06 11.34
C HIS A 343 13.28 15.24 11.48
N LYS A 344 11.99 14.98 11.26
CA LYS A 344 10.92 16.00 11.18
C LYS A 344 10.01 16.06 12.40
N TYR A 345 9.97 15.01 13.21
CA TYR A 345 9.15 14.95 14.41
C TYR A 345 9.71 13.91 15.38
N TYR A 346 9.30 14.03 16.64
CA TYR A 346 9.52 12.99 17.64
C TYR A 346 8.24 12.18 17.87
N GLU A 347 8.42 10.90 18.17
CA GLU A 347 7.38 10.06 18.75
C GLU A 347 7.79 9.71 20.19
N LEU A 348 6.99 10.10 21.17
CA LEU A 348 7.16 9.70 22.56
C LEU A 348 6.39 8.41 22.81
N ASN A 349 7.08 7.30 23.06
CA ASN A 349 6.47 6.00 23.22
C ASN A 349 6.34 5.60 24.70
N ILE A 350 5.15 5.81 25.26
CA ILE A 350 4.80 5.44 26.65
C ILE A 350 4.11 4.08 26.75
N SER A 351 3.98 3.34 25.65
CA SER A 351 2.99 2.25 25.50
C SER A 351 3.59 0.91 25.12
N CYS A 352 4.89 0.69 25.33
CA CYS A 352 5.50 -0.60 25.05
C CYS A 352 5.28 -1.57 26.23
N PRO A 353 4.48 -2.64 26.08
CA PRO A 353 4.18 -3.54 27.20
C PRO A 353 5.27 -4.57 27.49
N ASN A 354 6.39 -4.53 26.77
CA ASN A 354 7.45 -5.53 26.83
C ASN A 354 8.74 -5.02 27.49
N THR A 355 8.66 -3.92 28.25
CA THR A 355 9.80 -3.39 29.01
C THR A 355 9.82 -3.96 30.43
N PHE A 356 10.94 -3.77 31.14
CA PHE A 356 11.14 -4.20 32.51
C PHE A 356 10.05 -3.65 33.45
N ASP A 357 9.75 -2.35 33.34
CA ASP A 357 8.71 -1.67 34.13
C ASP A 357 7.32 -1.69 33.46
N GLY A 358 7.16 -2.37 32.32
CA GLY A 358 5.94 -2.34 31.51
C GLY A 358 5.67 -0.97 30.89
N GLU A 359 4.60 -0.30 31.32
CA GLU A 359 4.13 0.98 30.75
C GLU A 359 4.07 2.07 31.82
N PRO A 360 5.23 2.56 32.32
CA PRO A 360 5.31 3.31 33.57
C PRO A 360 4.67 4.70 33.52
N PHE A 361 4.46 5.29 32.34
CA PHE A 361 3.93 6.65 32.14
C PHE A 361 2.50 6.66 31.61
N THR A 362 1.70 5.65 31.99
CA THR A 362 0.30 5.50 31.55
C THR A 362 -0.73 5.93 32.60
N THR A 363 -0.30 6.66 33.64
CA THR A 363 -1.19 7.40 34.55
C THR A 363 -1.06 8.90 34.32
N ALA A 364 -2.13 9.66 34.58
CA ALA A 364 -2.14 11.11 34.34
C ALA A 364 -1.00 11.83 35.09
N ASP A 365 -0.83 11.56 36.38
CA ASP A 365 0.20 12.22 37.20
C ASP A 365 1.61 11.95 36.70
N ARG A 366 1.91 10.70 36.32
CA ARG A 366 3.23 10.34 35.80
C ARG A 366 3.49 10.93 34.42
N LEU A 367 2.45 10.99 33.58
CA LEU A 367 2.55 11.60 32.26
C LEU A 367 2.77 13.12 32.37
N GLU A 368 2.08 13.80 33.29
CA GLU A 368 2.23 15.23 33.55
C GLU A 368 3.69 15.56 33.92
N ILE A 369 4.29 14.78 34.84
CA ILE A 369 5.69 14.98 35.26
C ILE A 369 6.64 14.78 34.07
N LEU A 370 6.43 13.73 33.27
CA LEU A 370 7.26 13.45 32.10
C LEU A 370 7.15 14.56 31.04
N LEU A 371 5.93 14.96 30.69
CA LEU A 371 5.71 15.95 29.65
C LEU A 371 6.15 17.34 30.09
N SER A 372 5.98 17.71 31.35
CA SER A 372 6.53 18.96 31.91
C SER A 372 8.05 19.02 31.71
N ALA A 373 8.75 17.94 32.05
CA ALA A 373 10.20 17.87 31.89
C ALA A 373 10.65 17.87 30.42
N ILE A 374 9.85 17.33 29.50
CA ILE A 374 10.13 17.38 28.05
C ILE A 374 9.86 18.78 27.50
N ASP A 375 8.82 19.47 27.95
CA ASP A 375 8.47 20.83 27.50
C ASP A 375 9.60 21.84 27.80
N ASP A 376 10.33 21.62 28.91
CA ASP A 376 11.51 22.38 29.34
C ASP A 376 12.70 22.22 28.37
N LEU A 377 12.76 21.13 27.60
CA LEU A 377 13.80 20.95 26.56
C LEU A 377 13.59 21.86 25.34
N GLN A 378 12.40 22.46 25.21
CA GLN A 378 12.05 23.35 24.11
C GLN A 378 12.35 22.77 22.71
N LEU A 379 11.96 21.51 22.49
CA LEU A 379 12.19 20.80 21.23
C LEU A 379 11.71 21.65 20.02
N SER A 380 12.56 21.80 19.01
CA SER A 380 12.26 22.57 17.78
C SER A 380 11.30 21.85 16.83
N ARG A 381 11.06 20.56 17.07
CA ARG A 381 10.25 19.68 16.22
C ARG A 381 9.00 19.22 16.95
N PRO A 382 7.86 19.05 16.25
CA PRO A 382 6.62 18.58 16.87
C PRO A 382 6.80 17.17 17.47
N MET A 383 6.16 16.94 18.62
CA MET A 383 6.13 15.65 19.28
C MET A 383 4.75 15.00 19.17
N PHE A 384 4.75 13.70 18.86
CA PHE A 384 3.57 12.84 18.83
C PHE A 384 3.62 11.85 19.98
N LEU A 385 2.53 11.71 20.74
CA LEU A 385 2.46 10.79 21.87
C LEU A 385 1.83 9.45 21.44
N LYS A 386 2.54 8.33 21.63
CA LYS A 386 2.04 6.99 21.29
C LYS A 386 1.41 6.31 22.49
N MET A 387 0.08 6.18 22.42
CA MET A 387 -0.79 5.81 23.54
C MET A 387 -0.92 4.29 23.71
N PRO A 388 -1.15 3.82 24.94
CA PRO A 388 -1.50 2.42 25.21
C PRO A 388 -2.86 2.08 24.60
N ILE A 389 -3.02 0.83 24.15
CA ILE A 389 -4.23 0.41 23.42
C ILE A 389 -5.31 -0.23 24.32
N ASP A 390 -4.92 -0.84 25.44
CA ASP A 390 -5.83 -1.61 26.30
C ASP A 390 -6.29 -0.84 27.55
N GLN A 391 -6.07 0.48 27.60
CA GLN A 391 -6.63 1.30 28.67
C GLN A 391 -8.13 1.52 28.49
N GLY A 392 -8.83 1.72 29.61
CA GLY A 392 -10.23 2.13 29.59
C GLY A 392 -10.39 3.55 29.03
N GLU A 393 -11.62 3.90 28.66
CA GLU A 393 -11.91 5.21 28.08
C GLU A 393 -11.63 6.35 29.07
N ARG A 394 -11.91 6.13 30.37
CA ARG A 394 -11.66 7.12 31.42
C ARG A 394 -10.17 7.41 31.57
N GLU A 395 -9.36 6.37 31.65
CA GLU A 395 -7.90 6.48 31.77
C GLU A 395 -7.31 7.14 30.51
N THR A 396 -7.77 6.73 29.33
CA THR A 396 -7.36 7.34 28.06
C THR A 396 -7.68 8.84 28.03
N LYS A 397 -8.91 9.24 28.43
CA LYS A 397 -9.31 10.64 28.51
C LYS A 397 -8.41 11.43 29.46
N ALA A 398 -8.08 10.87 30.62
CA ALA A 398 -7.18 11.53 31.57
C ALA A 398 -5.79 11.80 30.97
N LEU A 399 -5.23 10.83 30.24
CA LEU A 399 -3.95 11.04 29.53
C LEU A 399 -4.06 12.07 28.41
N LEU A 400 -5.17 12.10 27.66
CA LEU A 400 -5.40 13.10 26.62
C LEU A 400 -5.54 14.51 27.19
N THR A 401 -6.23 14.67 28.33
CA THR A 401 -6.34 15.95 29.03
C THR A 401 -4.98 16.47 29.49
N VAL A 402 -4.09 15.58 29.94
CA VAL A 402 -2.70 15.95 30.24
C VAL A 402 -1.99 16.37 28.96
N ALA A 403 -2.02 15.54 27.90
CA ALA A 403 -1.36 15.84 26.63
C ALA A 403 -1.83 17.17 25.99
N ASP A 404 -3.07 17.59 26.21
CA ASP A 404 -3.64 18.83 25.69
C ASP A 404 -2.96 20.09 26.27
N LYS A 405 -2.51 20.02 27.52
CA LYS A 405 -1.81 21.10 28.23
C LYS A 405 -0.35 21.28 27.82
N HIS A 406 0.23 20.27 27.18
CA HIS A 406 1.65 20.20 26.83
C HIS A 406 1.88 20.39 25.31
N LYS A 407 3.16 20.50 24.91
CA LYS A 407 3.55 20.68 23.49
C LYS A 407 3.45 19.39 22.66
N VAL A 408 2.35 18.65 22.82
CA VAL A 408 2.01 17.47 22.03
C VAL A 408 1.21 17.89 20.79
N ALA A 409 1.78 17.67 19.61
CA ALA A 409 1.17 18.03 18.33
C ALA A 409 0.17 16.97 17.83
N GLY A 410 0.34 15.72 18.24
CA GLY A 410 -0.52 14.64 17.78
C GLY A 410 -0.46 13.39 18.64
N ILE A 411 -1.42 12.50 18.41
CA ILE A 411 -1.60 11.27 19.17
C ILE A 411 -1.57 10.08 18.22
N ILE A 412 -0.85 9.03 18.60
CA ILE A 412 -0.79 7.77 17.88
C ILE A 412 -1.59 6.72 18.65
N PHE A 413 -2.69 6.26 18.07
CA PHE A 413 -3.48 5.16 18.63
C PHE A 413 -3.16 3.86 17.92
N GLY A 414 -2.49 3.00 18.66
CA GLY A 414 -2.09 1.68 18.23
C GLY A 414 -0.74 1.30 18.80
N ASN A 415 -0.75 0.30 19.68
CA ASN A 415 0.42 -0.47 20.07
C ASN A 415 -0.02 -1.95 20.22
N LEU A 416 0.77 -2.78 20.89
CA LEU A 416 0.46 -4.18 21.09
C LEU A 416 -0.68 -4.36 22.10
N THR A 417 -1.60 -5.28 21.83
CA THR A 417 -2.62 -5.69 22.81
C THR A 417 -2.07 -6.81 23.71
N LYS A 418 -2.30 -6.64 25.01
CA LYS A 418 -2.04 -7.55 26.12
C LYS A 418 -3.28 -8.36 26.50
N ASP A 419 -4.43 -8.05 25.92
CA ASP A 419 -5.70 -8.69 26.23
C ASP A 419 -5.68 -10.17 25.80
N LYS A 420 -5.34 -11.05 26.75
CA LYS A 420 -5.33 -12.51 26.56
C LYS A 420 -6.71 -13.08 26.27
N GLN A 421 -7.78 -12.29 26.42
CA GLN A 421 -9.17 -12.64 26.09
C GLN A 421 -9.71 -11.93 24.85
N ASN A 422 -8.83 -11.25 24.08
CA ASN A 422 -9.23 -10.52 22.88
C ASN A 422 -9.99 -11.42 21.89
N PRO A 423 -11.22 -11.06 21.48
CA PRO A 423 -12.10 -11.94 20.70
C PRO A 423 -11.62 -12.19 19.27
N ALA A 424 -10.72 -11.36 18.75
CA ALA A 424 -10.12 -11.56 17.42
C ALA A 424 -9.00 -12.62 17.40
N VAL A 425 -8.64 -13.18 18.56
CA VAL A 425 -7.67 -14.29 18.68
C VAL A 425 -8.41 -15.62 18.72
N THR A 426 -8.06 -16.54 17.82
CA THR A 426 -8.67 -17.88 17.77
C THR A 426 -8.35 -18.68 19.03
N LYS A 427 -9.17 -19.69 19.34
CA LYS A 427 -8.94 -20.54 20.53
C LYS A 427 -7.55 -21.20 20.51
N ALA A 428 -7.16 -21.76 19.37
CA ALA A 428 -5.86 -22.42 19.20
C ALA A 428 -4.68 -21.43 19.34
N ASP A 429 -4.77 -20.25 18.71
CA ASP A 429 -3.73 -19.22 18.84
C ASP A 429 -3.64 -18.70 20.28
N ARG A 430 -4.78 -18.57 20.98
CA ARG A 430 -4.84 -18.12 22.37
C ARG A 430 -4.14 -19.11 23.32
N GLU A 431 -4.41 -20.40 23.15
CA GLU A 431 -3.75 -21.46 23.93
C GLU A 431 -2.23 -21.41 23.75
N ARG A 432 -1.76 -21.30 22.50
CA ARG A 432 -0.33 -21.13 22.22
C ARG A 432 0.25 -19.81 22.73
N TRP A 433 -0.51 -18.71 22.67
CA TRP A 433 -0.06 -17.42 23.22
C TRP A 433 0.03 -17.42 24.75
N SER A 434 -0.74 -18.26 25.44
CA SER A 434 -0.72 -18.34 26.91
C SER A 434 0.65 -18.75 27.47
N THR A 435 1.42 -19.56 26.73
CA THR A 435 2.74 -20.05 27.13
C THR A 435 3.88 -19.15 26.64
N LEU A 436 3.59 -18.16 25.79
CA LEU A 436 4.58 -17.28 25.19
C LEU A 436 4.59 -15.89 25.83
N ARG A 437 5.80 -15.36 26.01
CA ARG A 437 6.01 -13.96 26.41
C ARG A 437 5.81 -13.03 25.22
N GLY A 438 5.31 -11.84 25.51
CA GLY A 438 5.04 -10.81 24.50
C GLY A 438 3.57 -10.62 24.20
N ASN A 439 3.32 -9.61 23.35
CA ASN A 439 2.00 -9.05 23.11
C ASN A 439 1.70 -8.99 21.61
N LEU A 440 0.42 -8.86 21.24
CA LEU A 440 -0.01 -9.05 19.86
C LEU A 440 -0.19 -7.74 19.10
N SER A 441 0.29 -7.71 17.86
CA SER A 441 -0.09 -6.73 16.84
C SER A 441 -1.02 -7.37 15.80
N GLY A 442 -1.48 -6.60 14.82
CA GLY A 442 -2.29 -7.10 13.71
C GLY A 442 -3.79 -6.94 13.97
N LYS A 443 -4.63 -7.86 13.46
CA LYS A 443 -6.09 -7.72 13.58
C LYS A 443 -6.62 -7.64 15.03
N PRO A 444 -5.99 -8.24 16.06
CA PRO A 444 -6.42 -8.04 17.46
C PRO A 444 -6.40 -6.58 17.94
N THR A 445 -5.59 -5.72 17.32
CA THR A 445 -5.50 -4.29 17.67
C THR A 445 -6.55 -3.42 16.96
N TRP A 446 -7.31 -3.99 16.02
CA TRP A 446 -8.20 -3.24 15.12
C TRP A 446 -9.30 -2.48 15.86
N GLU A 447 -10.10 -3.20 16.66
CA GLU A 447 -11.30 -2.65 17.29
C GLU A 447 -10.95 -1.56 18.31
N ARG A 448 -10.01 -1.85 19.21
CA ARG A 448 -9.57 -0.91 20.25
C ARG A 448 -8.95 0.34 19.65
N SER A 449 -8.02 0.22 18.71
CA SER A 449 -7.41 1.39 18.07
C SER A 449 -8.46 2.28 17.37
N ASN A 450 -9.45 1.68 16.71
CA ASN A 450 -10.55 2.42 16.07
C ASN A 450 -11.44 3.15 17.08
N LYS A 451 -11.79 2.51 18.20
CA LYS A 451 -12.55 3.14 19.28
C LYS A 451 -11.83 4.34 19.87
N LEU A 452 -10.52 4.24 20.13
CA LEU A 452 -9.73 5.33 20.70
C LEU A 452 -9.54 6.51 19.73
N ILE A 453 -9.39 6.23 18.42
CA ILE A 453 -9.38 7.26 17.38
C ILE A 453 -10.69 8.06 17.40
N ALA A 454 -11.83 7.37 17.37
CA ALA A 454 -13.14 7.99 17.38
C ALA A 454 -13.40 8.78 18.68
N LEU A 455 -13.03 8.20 19.82
CA LEU A 455 -13.10 8.86 21.13
C LEU A 455 -12.33 10.17 21.13
N THR A 456 -11.07 10.14 20.70
CA THR A 456 -10.21 11.33 20.71
C THR A 456 -10.71 12.40 19.77
N ARG A 457 -11.16 12.01 18.56
CA ARG A 457 -11.73 12.98 17.62
C ARG A 457 -13.02 13.61 18.15
N LYS A 458 -13.87 12.83 18.84
CA LYS A 458 -15.11 13.30 19.46
C LYS A 458 -14.83 14.31 20.58
N GLU A 459 -13.87 14.02 21.46
CA GLU A 459 -13.65 14.80 22.69
C GLU A 459 -12.75 16.03 22.45
N PHE A 460 -11.75 15.92 21.55
CA PHE A 460 -10.74 16.98 21.35
C PHE A 460 -10.84 17.66 19.98
N GLY A 461 -11.85 17.32 19.16
CA GLY A 461 -12.04 17.93 17.84
C GLY A 461 -10.75 17.84 17.01
N LYS A 462 -10.30 18.95 16.42
CA LYS A 462 -9.07 19.04 15.60
C LYS A 462 -7.77 19.34 16.37
N ARG A 463 -7.80 19.35 17.71
CA ARG A 463 -6.63 19.71 18.55
C ARG A 463 -5.39 18.87 18.27
N PHE A 464 -5.57 17.57 18.08
CA PHE A 464 -4.50 16.64 17.79
C PHE A 464 -4.55 16.20 16.33
N VAL A 465 -3.36 16.12 15.72
CA VAL A 465 -3.17 15.25 14.55
C VAL A 465 -3.26 13.81 15.05
N ILE A 466 -4.20 13.03 14.52
CA ILE A 466 -4.41 11.64 14.95
C ILE A 466 -3.77 10.69 13.94
N ILE A 467 -2.84 9.86 14.40
CA ILE A 467 -2.24 8.77 13.63
C ILE A 467 -2.93 7.47 14.03
N GLY A 468 -3.64 6.85 13.09
CA GLY A 468 -4.30 5.57 13.28
C GLY A 468 -3.37 4.39 12.98
N THR A 469 -3.04 3.61 14.00
CA THR A 469 -2.10 2.47 13.90
C THR A 469 -2.77 1.18 14.38
N GLY A 470 -2.48 0.05 13.73
CA GLY A 470 -2.96 -1.27 14.15
C GLY A 470 -4.12 -1.84 13.33
N GLY A 471 -4.01 -3.12 12.93
CA GLY A 471 -5.08 -3.84 12.24
C GLY A 471 -5.35 -3.48 10.78
N ILE A 472 -4.49 -2.68 10.12
CA ILE A 472 -4.65 -2.28 8.71
C ILE A 472 -4.09 -3.35 7.77
N PHE A 473 -4.95 -4.00 6.98
CA PHE A 473 -4.61 -5.08 6.03
C PHE A 473 -5.13 -4.79 4.60
N SER A 474 -5.80 -3.66 4.41
CA SER A 474 -6.40 -3.28 3.13
C SER A 474 -6.55 -1.76 3.02
N ALA A 475 -6.82 -1.28 1.80
CA ALA A 475 -7.22 0.10 1.56
C ALA A 475 -8.50 0.50 2.33
N THR A 476 -9.45 -0.43 2.44
CA THR A 476 -10.69 -0.22 3.20
C THR A 476 -10.40 -0.05 4.69
N ASP A 477 -9.48 -0.84 5.25
CA ASP A 477 -9.09 -0.69 6.66
C ASP A 477 -8.46 0.69 6.93
N ALA A 478 -7.62 1.18 6.01
CA ALA A 478 -7.03 2.52 6.14
C ALA A 478 -8.08 3.63 6.02
N ALA A 479 -9.00 3.50 5.05
CA ALA A 479 -10.10 4.44 4.86
C ALA A 479 -11.03 4.51 6.09
N GLU A 480 -11.29 3.37 6.74
CA GLU A 480 -12.11 3.31 7.94
C GLU A 480 -11.47 4.06 9.11
N LYS A 481 -10.17 3.92 9.34
CA LYS A 481 -9.46 4.71 10.36
C LYS A 481 -9.56 6.21 10.09
N ILE A 482 -9.41 6.61 8.83
CA ILE A 482 -9.54 8.01 8.42
C ILE A 482 -10.98 8.50 8.67
N ARG A 483 -11.99 7.71 8.30
CA ARG A 483 -13.42 8.01 8.55
C ARG A 483 -13.73 8.20 10.03
N LEU A 484 -13.10 7.41 10.89
CA LEU A 484 -13.25 7.51 12.35
C LEU A 484 -12.51 8.73 12.95
N GLY A 485 -11.69 9.42 12.16
CA GLY A 485 -11.05 10.67 12.56
C GLY A 485 -9.54 10.67 12.51
N ALA A 486 -8.87 9.61 12.05
CA ALA A 486 -7.43 9.64 11.84
C ALA A 486 -7.05 10.56 10.67
N ASP A 487 -5.99 11.36 10.83
CA ASP A 487 -5.44 12.20 9.77
C ASP A 487 -4.39 11.44 8.94
N LEU A 488 -3.62 10.57 9.60
CA LEU A 488 -2.61 9.71 9.00
C LEU A 488 -2.80 8.28 9.49
N VAL A 489 -2.17 7.31 8.82
CA VAL A 489 -2.20 5.90 9.25
C VAL A 489 -0.81 5.29 9.24
N GLN A 490 -0.56 4.35 10.15
CA GLN A 490 0.65 3.51 10.10
C GLN A 490 0.33 2.02 10.12
N LEU A 491 1.19 1.23 9.48
CA LEU A 491 1.05 -0.22 9.45
C LEU A 491 2.39 -0.95 9.47
N ILE A 492 2.37 -2.16 10.02
CA ILE A 492 3.44 -3.16 9.89
C ILE A 492 2.81 -4.50 9.54
N SER A 493 1.97 -5.06 10.42
CA SER A 493 1.48 -6.44 10.29
C SER A 493 0.76 -6.67 8.96
N GLY A 494 -0.05 -5.72 8.49
CA GLY A 494 -0.69 -5.81 7.17
C GLY A 494 0.31 -6.08 6.05
N MET A 495 1.43 -5.36 6.01
CA MET A 495 2.48 -5.56 5.02
C MET A 495 3.08 -6.97 5.11
N ILE A 496 3.26 -7.52 6.31
CA ILE A 496 3.79 -8.88 6.50
C ILE A 496 2.84 -9.94 5.93
N PHE A 497 1.54 -9.76 6.13
CA PHE A 497 0.52 -10.73 5.71
C PHE A 497 0.06 -10.56 4.26
N GLN A 498 0.09 -9.34 3.74
CA GLN A 498 -0.46 -9.01 2.44
C GLN A 498 0.62 -8.74 1.39
N GLY A 499 1.79 -8.27 1.82
CA GLY A 499 2.94 -7.95 0.99
C GLY A 499 3.24 -6.44 0.92
N PRO A 500 4.42 -6.04 0.41
CA PRO A 500 4.85 -4.63 0.30
C PRO A 500 3.92 -3.76 -0.56
N GLN A 501 3.26 -4.39 -1.52
CA GLN A 501 2.37 -3.73 -2.48
C GLN A 501 1.09 -3.16 -1.80
N LEU A 502 0.76 -3.61 -0.57
CA LEU A 502 -0.36 -3.07 0.22
C LEU A 502 -0.31 -1.54 0.37
N ILE A 503 0.88 -0.94 0.46
CA ILE A 503 1.02 0.51 0.59
C ILE A 503 0.56 1.20 -0.70
N GLY A 504 1.01 0.68 -1.86
CA GLY A 504 0.58 1.14 -3.17
C GLY A 504 -0.92 1.00 -3.38
N GLU A 505 -1.53 -0.09 -2.89
CA GLU A 505 -2.99 -0.28 -2.95
C GLU A 505 -3.76 0.75 -2.12
N ILE A 506 -3.28 1.07 -0.91
CA ILE A 506 -3.90 2.10 -0.06
C ILE A 506 -3.80 3.48 -0.75
N ASN A 507 -2.62 3.84 -1.25
CA ASN A 507 -2.40 5.11 -1.95
C ASN A 507 -3.25 5.20 -3.22
N LEU A 508 -3.33 4.12 -3.99
CA LEU A 508 -4.11 4.04 -5.22
C LEU A 508 -5.61 4.28 -4.94
N GLU A 509 -6.15 3.67 -3.88
CA GLU A 509 -7.54 3.89 -3.47
C GLU A 509 -7.80 5.35 -3.07
N GLN A 510 -6.84 5.98 -2.38
CA GLN A 510 -6.94 7.40 -2.02
C GLN A 510 -6.91 8.30 -3.27
N CYS A 511 -6.12 7.95 -4.31
CA CYS A 511 -6.16 8.67 -5.60
C CYS A 511 -7.53 8.56 -6.28
N TYR A 512 -8.22 7.43 -6.15
CA TYR A 512 -9.56 7.25 -6.72
C TYR A 512 -10.63 8.08 -6.00
N ASN A 513 -10.50 8.25 -4.68
CA ASN A 513 -11.48 8.92 -3.82
C ASN A 513 -11.20 10.42 -3.60
N THR A 514 -10.06 10.94 -4.05
CA THR A 514 -9.73 12.37 -3.98
C THR A 514 -10.17 13.06 -5.27
N PRO A 515 -11.11 14.03 -5.23
CA PRO A 515 -11.65 14.70 -6.41
C PRO A 515 -10.57 15.34 -7.31
#